data_AF-A0A8T4LB75-F1
#
_entry.id   AF-A0A8T4LB75-F1
#
_cell.length_a   1.000
_cell.length_b   1.000
_cell.length_c   1.000
_cell.angle_alpha   90.00
_cell.angle_beta   90.00
_cell.angle_gamma   90.00
#
_symmetry.space_group_name_H-M   'P 1'
#
loop_
_entity.id
_entity.type
_entity.pdbx_description
1 polymer ?
#
loop_
_entity_poly.entity_id
_entity_poly.type
_entity_poly.pdbx_seq_one_letter_code
_entity_poly.pdbx_strand_id
1 'polypeptide(L)'
;MGKLVWLVALMLLFSVAALAAYSGGSRSTPPAKPKPLPVAEEPQPTPPTARPEPAPEPAAVEPMAPASKPAFDESKAKCLGPSSVVERVKCRLRLTDEELAETEPDGSTEIYFLPEECRPLGGEARGQCVSAYARVQACWRFEGETREECLRKRVGLPEKSSVRDEKIKCLGDACREELRQRVYSLVKFRLYSLEDKASKLLRKGVSEDTVAQFISEMEQKKAEFNAATSLEARKKVLQGAARLWNDFKLEAYKQVRTGT
;
A
#
# COMPACT_ATOMS: atom_id res chain seq x y z
N MET A 1 29.37 -24.42 4.73
CA MET A 1 29.26 -23.05 5.26
C MET A 1 29.60 -22.10 4.12
N GLY A 2 28.68 -21.24 3.65
CA GLY A 2 29.02 -20.34 2.53
C GLY A 2 27.87 -19.79 1.67
N LYS A 3 26.62 -20.22 1.85
CA LYS A 3 25.47 -19.66 1.09
C LYS A 3 24.26 -19.25 1.94
N LEU A 4 24.35 -19.39 3.27
CA LEU A 4 23.23 -19.16 4.20
C LEU A 4 23.18 -17.75 4.81
N VAL A 5 24.14 -16.89 4.49
CA VAL A 5 24.28 -15.55 5.10
C VAL A 5 23.66 -14.44 4.22
N TRP A 6 23.41 -14.70 2.93
CA TRP A 6 22.94 -13.66 2.00
C TRP A 6 21.42 -13.40 2.04
N LEU A 7 20.63 -14.31 2.60
CA LEU A 7 19.16 -14.17 2.69
C LEU A 7 18.68 -13.33 3.89
N VAL A 8 19.58 -12.93 4.78
CA VAL A 8 19.25 -12.10 5.97
C VAL A 8 19.34 -10.60 5.66
N ALA A 9 19.96 -10.20 4.55
CA ALA A 9 20.22 -8.79 4.23
C ALA A 9 19.10 -8.07 3.44
N LEU A 10 18.07 -8.77 2.95
CA LEU A 10 17.03 -8.17 2.10
C LEU A 10 15.81 -7.60 2.86
N MET A 11 15.92 -7.41 4.18
CA MET A 11 14.79 -7.10 5.09
C MET A 11 15.00 -5.80 5.89
N LEU A 12 15.72 -4.82 5.33
CA LEU A 12 15.92 -3.48 5.93
C LEU A 12 15.33 -2.37 5.06
N LEU A 13 14.01 -2.40 4.83
CA LEU A 13 13.26 -1.26 4.27
C LEU A 13 12.05 -0.86 5.12
N PHE A 14 12.17 -1.00 6.44
CA PHE A 14 11.35 -0.24 7.40
C PHE A 14 12.23 0.74 8.17
N SER A 15 12.94 1.61 7.44
CA SER A 15 13.51 2.84 8.03
C SER A 15 12.38 3.86 8.19
N VAL A 16 11.65 3.76 9.31
CA VAL A 16 10.87 4.90 9.81
C VAL A 16 11.88 5.88 10.41
N ALA A 17 12.42 6.77 9.58
CA ALA A 17 13.23 7.88 10.07
C ALA A 17 12.35 8.82 10.87
N ALA A 18 12.60 8.85 12.18
CA ALA A 18 12.05 9.81 13.12
C ALA A 18 12.53 11.23 12.75
N LEU A 19 11.58 12.16 12.59
CA LEU A 19 11.86 13.59 12.56
C LEU A 19 12.04 14.06 14.00
N ALA A 20 13.29 14.21 14.44
CA ALA A 20 13.62 15.03 15.60
C ALA A 20 13.59 16.51 15.18
N ALA A 21 12.76 17.27 15.87
CA ALA A 21 12.76 18.73 15.82
C ALA A 21 14.07 19.26 16.44
N TYR A 22 14.77 20.14 15.75
CA TYR A 22 15.81 20.97 16.36
C TYR A 22 15.48 22.45 16.10
N SER A 23 15.13 23.11 17.19
CA SER A 23 14.89 24.54 17.31
C SER A 23 16.20 25.32 17.41
N GLY A 24 16.25 26.49 16.76
CA GLY A 24 16.93 27.69 17.29
C GLY A 24 18.45 27.76 17.14
N GLY A 25 18.91 28.76 16.40
CA GLY A 25 20.33 29.13 16.33
C GLY A 25 20.60 30.30 15.40
N SER A 26 20.16 31.49 15.81
CA SER A 26 20.49 32.77 15.16
C SER A 26 21.99 33.04 15.23
N ARG A 27 22.64 33.34 14.10
CA ARG A 27 23.92 34.07 14.05
C ARG A 27 23.97 34.96 12.82
N SER A 28 24.00 36.25 13.11
CA SER A 28 24.25 37.37 12.20
C SER A 28 25.75 37.48 11.88
N THR A 29 26.08 37.80 10.63
CA THR A 29 27.39 38.30 10.20
C THR A 29 27.21 39.38 9.11
N PRO A 30 28.18 40.30 8.93
CA PRO A 30 27.95 41.73 8.64
C PRO A 30 27.85 42.08 7.14
N PRO A 31 27.47 43.33 6.78
CA PRO A 31 27.17 43.71 5.40
C PRO A 31 28.45 43.87 4.56
N ALA A 32 28.40 43.35 3.33
CA ALA A 32 29.41 43.59 2.32
C ALA A 32 29.25 44.99 1.68
N LYS A 33 30.39 45.66 1.44
CA LYS A 33 30.51 46.98 0.79
C LYS A 33 29.83 47.03 -0.60
N PRO A 34 29.25 48.18 -0.99
CA PRO A 34 28.66 48.35 -2.31
C PRO A 34 29.74 48.52 -3.38
N LYS A 35 29.57 47.81 -4.50
CA LYS A 35 30.38 47.91 -5.71
C LYS A 35 29.79 48.99 -6.65
N PRO A 36 30.59 49.78 -7.37
CA PRO A 36 30.08 50.86 -8.23
C PRO A 36 29.28 50.32 -9.42
N LEU A 37 28.21 51.03 -9.77
CA LEU A 37 27.36 50.75 -10.94
C LEU A 37 28.12 51.07 -12.25
N PRO A 38 28.12 50.16 -13.24
CA PRO A 38 28.49 50.52 -14.60
C PRO A 38 27.36 51.29 -15.30
N VAL A 39 27.80 52.23 -16.13
CA VAL A 39 27.04 53.19 -16.94
C VAL A 39 26.07 52.48 -17.89
N ALA A 40 24.89 53.09 -18.05
CA ALA A 40 23.82 52.62 -18.93
C ALA A 40 24.26 52.64 -20.41
N GLU A 41 24.14 51.49 -21.07
CA GLU A 41 24.23 51.35 -22.52
C GLU A 41 22.81 51.33 -23.10
N GLU A 42 22.63 52.06 -24.20
CA GLU A 42 21.36 52.34 -24.86
C GLU A 42 20.72 51.06 -25.44
N PRO A 43 19.38 50.87 -25.38
CA PRO A 43 18.76 49.64 -25.85
C PRO A 43 18.67 49.61 -27.38
N GLN A 44 19.29 48.61 -28.00
CA GLN A 44 19.01 48.25 -29.40
C GLN A 44 17.63 47.59 -29.53
N PRO A 45 16.90 47.79 -30.64
CA PRO A 45 15.59 47.21 -30.86
C PRO A 45 15.67 45.71 -31.13
N THR A 46 14.98 44.92 -30.30
CA THR A 46 14.82 43.46 -30.48
C THR A 46 13.80 43.14 -31.59
N PRO A 47 14.02 42.07 -32.39
CA PRO A 47 13.05 41.59 -33.37
C PRO A 47 11.81 40.97 -32.69
N PRO A 48 10.66 40.89 -33.39
CA PRO A 48 9.40 40.46 -32.80
C PRO A 48 9.49 39.01 -32.34
N THR A 49 9.35 38.81 -31.02
CA THR A 49 9.30 37.50 -30.39
C THR A 49 7.98 36.82 -30.78
N ALA A 50 8.08 35.68 -31.46
CA ALA A 50 6.94 34.80 -31.67
C ALA A 50 6.33 34.41 -30.32
N ARG A 51 5.00 34.46 -30.24
CA ARG A 51 4.23 34.01 -29.07
C ARG A 51 4.64 32.58 -28.70
N PRO A 52 4.97 32.29 -27.43
CA PRO A 52 5.04 30.92 -26.96
C PRO A 52 3.68 30.26 -27.15
N GLU A 53 3.69 29.10 -27.78
CA GLU A 53 2.54 28.22 -27.91
C GLU A 53 2.01 27.88 -26.50
N PRO A 54 0.69 27.89 -26.25
CA PRO A 54 0.15 27.55 -24.94
C PRO A 54 0.55 26.12 -24.57
N ALA A 55 1.12 25.94 -23.38
CA ALA A 55 1.37 24.61 -22.84
C ALA A 55 0.05 23.81 -22.83
N PRO A 56 0.07 22.51 -23.19
CA PRO A 56 -1.12 21.70 -23.16
C PRO A 56 -1.68 21.67 -21.73
N GLU A 57 -2.98 21.96 -21.60
CA GLU A 57 -3.72 21.85 -20.35
C GLU A 57 -3.44 20.47 -19.71
N PRO A 58 -3.13 20.41 -18.41
CA PRO A 58 -3.02 19.13 -17.73
C PRO A 58 -4.37 18.43 -17.85
N ALA A 59 -4.36 17.26 -18.49
CA ALA A 59 -5.53 16.42 -18.62
C ALA A 59 -6.21 16.29 -17.25
N ALA A 60 -7.46 16.75 -17.18
CA ALA A 60 -8.31 16.53 -16.03
C ALA A 60 -8.34 15.02 -15.77
N VAL A 61 -7.81 14.60 -14.62
CA VAL A 61 -7.97 13.24 -14.14
C VAL A 61 -9.46 13.11 -13.87
N GLU A 62 -10.15 12.37 -14.72
CA GLU A 62 -11.58 12.09 -14.52
C GLU A 62 -11.77 11.53 -13.11
N PRO A 63 -12.80 11.99 -12.36
CA PRO A 63 -13.22 11.34 -11.14
C PRO A 63 -13.40 9.86 -11.44
N MET A 64 -12.81 8.99 -10.61
CA MET A 64 -12.97 7.54 -10.74
C MET A 64 -14.46 7.20 -10.86
N ALA A 65 -14.93 6.99 -12.09
CA ALA A 65 -16.29 6.58 -12.33
C ALA A 65 -16.53 5.26 -11.56
N PRO A 66 -17.65 5.10 -10.85
CA PRO A 66 -17.97 3.84 -10.22
C PRO A 66 -18.07 2.79 -11.32
N ALA A 67 -17.17 1.80 -11.29
CA ALA A 67 -17.22 0.68 -12.21
C ALA A 67 -18.58 -0.02 -12.03
N SER A 68 -19.41 0.04 -13.06
CA SER A 68 -20.76 -0.54 -13.14
C SER A 68 -20.76 -2.07 -13.29
N LYS A 69 -19.75 -2.77 -12.74
CA LYS A 69 -19.77 -4.24 -12.59
C LYS A 69 -20.56 -4.58 -11.31
N PRO A 70 -21.30 -5.71 -11.26
CA PRO A 70 -22.06 -6.05 -10.09
C PRO A 70 -21.15 -6.11 -8.86
N ALA A 71 -21.66 -5.59 -7.75
CA ALA A 71 -21.14 -5.86 -6.43
C ALA A 71 -20.98 -7.38 -6.28
N PHE A 72 -19.82 -7.81 -5.76
CA PHE A 72 -19.53 -9.13 -5.22
C PHE A 72 -20.75 -10.08 -5.13
N ASP A 73 -20.75 -11.16 -5.92
CA ASP A 73 -21.82 -12.16 -5.86
C ASP A 73 -21.63 -13.07 -4.64
N GLU A 74 -22.35 -12.77 -3.57
CA GLU A 74 -22.31 -13.56 -2.32
C GLU A 74 -22.77 -15.00 -2.54
N SER A 75 -23.56 -15.31 -3.57
CA SER A 75 -24.03 -16.67 -3.84
C SER A 75 -22.92 -17.59 -4.35
N LYS A 76 -21.89 -17.02 -4.98
CA LYS A 76 -20.71 -17.73 -5.49
C LYS A 76 -19.53 -17.71 -4.53
N ALA A 77 -19.59 -16.86 -3.51
CA ALA A 77 -18.49 -16.63 -2.60
C ALA A 77 -18.19 -17.84 -1.71
N LYS A 78 -16.95 -18.34 -1.79
CA LYS A 78 -16.42 -19.40 -0.93
C LYS A 78 -16.11 -18.84 0.46
N CYS A 79 -16.13 -19.70 1.48
CA CYS A 79 -15.76 -19.37 2.86
C CYS A 79 -16.61 -18.31 3.57
N LEU A 80 -17.85 -18.07 3.14
CA LEU A 80 -18.77 -17.14 3.83
C LEU A 80 -19.37 -17.70 5.11
N GLY A 81 -19.52 -19.02 5.24
CA GLY A 81 -20.27 -19.68 6.31
C GLY A 81 -19.70 -19.53 7.73
N PRO A 82 -18.38 -19.69 7.97
CA PRO A 82 -17.85 -19.66 9.33
C PRO A 82 -18.02 -18.28 10.01
N SER A 83 -18.37 -18.30 11.30
CA SER A 83 -18.70 -17.09 12.06
C SER A 83 -17.47 -16.32 12.56
N SER A 84 -16.37 -17.02 12.87
CA SER A 84 -15.13 -16.39 13.31
C SER A 84 -14.19 -16.05 12.13
N VAL A 85 -13.38 -15.00 12.30
CA VAL A 85 -12.35 -14.62 11.31
C VAL A 85 -11.37 -15.78 11.12
N VAL A 86 -10.93 -16.43 12.19
CA VAL A 86 -9.99 -17.56 12.15
C VAL A 86 -10.52 -18.71 11.30
N GLU A 87 -11.79 -19.12 11.49
CA GLU A 87 -12.35 -20.24 10.73
C GLU A 87 -12.55 -19.89 9.24
N ARG A 88 -12.88 -18.63 8.92
CA ARG A 88 -12.92 -18.17 7.53
C ARG A 88 -11.52 -18.13 6.90
N VAL A 89 -10.51 -17.72 7.66
CA VAL A 89 -9.12 -17.80 7.23
C VAL A 89 -8.72 -19.24 6.96
N LYS A 90 -8.98 -20.18 7.87
CA LYS A 90 -8.69 -21.61 7.66
C LYS A 90 -9.38 -22.16 6.41
N CYS A 91 -10.66 -21.83 6.22
CA CYS A 91 -11.36 -22.20 4.99
C CYS A 91 -10.60 -21.69 3.75
N ARG A 92 -10.19 -20.41 3.72
CA ARG A 92 -9.44 -19.83 2.60
C ARG A 92 -8.08 -20.50 2.38
N LEU A 93 -7.38 -20.87 3.46
CA LEU A 93 -6.08 -21.55 3.38
C LEU A 93 -6.16 -22.96 2.79
N ARG A 94 -7.36 -23.57 2.80
CA ARG A 94 -7.60 -24.92 2.28
C ARG A 94 -8.10 -24.95 0.83
N LEU A 95 -8.40 -23.78 0.24
CA LEU A 95 -8.81 -23.69 -1.16
C LEU A 95 -7.66 -24.13 -2.07
N THR A 96 -7.94 -24.97 -3.07
CA THR A 96 -6.94 -25.40 -4.05
C THR A 96 -6.58 -24.27 -5.02
N ASP A 97 -5.46 -24.41 -5.73
CA ASP A 97 -5.08 -23.46 -6.77
C ASP A 97 -6.14 -23.41 -7.88
N GLU A 98 -6.80 -24.53 -8.20
CA GLU A 98 -7.93 -24.56 -9.14
C GLU A 98 -9.12 -23.75 -8.60
N GLU A 99 -9.46 -23.91 -7.32
CA GLU A 99 -10.55 -23.17 -6.67
C GLU A 99 -10.26 -21.66 -6.56
N LEU A 100 -8.97 -21.27 -6.59
CA LEU A 100 -8.48 -19.89 -6.59
C LEU A 100 -8.23 -19.33 -8.01
N ALA A 101 -8.20 -20.18 -9.03
CA ALA A 101 -7.85 -19.84 -10.40
C ALA A 101 -9.02 -19.94 -11.40
N GLU A 102 -10.26 -20.13 -10.93
CA GLU A 102 -11.52 -20.12 -11.71
C GLU A 102 -11.76 -18.78 -12.44
N THR A 103 -10.85 -18.40 -13.32
CA THR A 103 -10.86 -17.12 -14.05
C THR A 103 -12.10 -17.10 -14.93
N GLU A 104 -12.93 -16.07 -14.78
CA GLU A 104 -14.10 -15.91 -15.65
C GLU A 104 -13.64 -15.86 -17.13
N PRO A 105 -14.48 -16.29 -18.09
CA PRO A 105 -14.14 -16.31 -19.52
C PRO A 105 -13.69 -14.96 -20.09
N ASP A 106 -14.01 -13.86 -19.41
CA ASP A 106 -13.62 -12.48 -19.77
C ASP A 106 -12.22 -12.06 -19.28
N GLY A 107 -11.48 -12.96 -18.61
CA GLY A 107 -10.14 -12.70 -18.09
C GLY A 107 -10.10 -11.83 -16.84
N SER A 108 -11.26 -11.53 -16.23
CA SER A 108 -11.30 -10.88 -14.92
C SER A 108 -11.06 -11.90 -13.80
N THR A 109 -10.15 -11.56 -12.88
CA THR A 109 -9.93 -12.39 -11.69
C THR A 109 -11.07 -12.15 -10.72
N GLU A 110 -11.98 -13.12 -10.58
CA GLU A 110 -12.99 -13.06 -9.53
C GLU A 110 -12.29 -13.08 -8.16
N ILE A 111 -12.82 -12.28 -7.23
CA ILE A 111 -12.47 -12.42 -5.83
C ILE A 111 -13.38 -13.53 -5.29
N TYR A 112 -12.88 -14.76 -5.20
CA TYR A 112 -13.68 -15.93 -4.79
C TYR A 112 -14.12 -15.91 -3.31
N PHE A 113 -13.58 -15.00 -2.51
CA PHE A 113 -13.96 -14.85 -1.11
C PHE A 113 -14.06 -13.38 -0.74
N LEU A 114 -15.04 -13.01 0.07
CA LEU A 114 -15.19 -11.63 0.55
C LEU A 114 -13.98 -11.28 1.42
N PRO A 115 -13.17 -10.25 1.09
CA PRO A 115 -12.11 -9.81 1.98
C PRO A 115 -12.69 -9.44 3.34
N GLU A 116 -12.06 -9.87 4.44
CA GLU A 116 -12.60 -9.66 5.78
C GLU A 116 -12.79 -8.16 6.08
N GLU A 117 -11.93 -7.32 5.53
CA GLU A 117 -12.05 -5.86 5.58
C GLU A 117 -13.37 -5.34 4.97
N CYS A 118 -13.88 -6.00 3.93
CA CYS A 118 -15.10 -5.60 3.22
C CYS A 118 -16.37 -6.15 3.86
N ARG A 119 -16.26 -7.21 4.67
CA ARG A 119 -17.39 -7.90 5.31
C ARG A 119 -18.28 -7.00 6.18
N PRO A 120 -17.75 -6.12 7.06
CA PRO A 120 -18.59 -5.27 7.90
C PRO A 120 -19.29 -4.13 7.14
N LEU A 121 -18.90 -3.87 5.88
CA LEU A 121 -19.50 -2.83 5.04
C LEU A 121 -20.79 -3.33 4.43
N GLY A 122 -21.74 -2.46 4.10
CA GLY A 122 -22.95 -2.78 3.34
C GLY A 122 -23.08 -1.94 2.06
N GLY A 123 -23.95 -2.37 1.15
CA GLY A 123 -24.31 -1.60 -0.05
C GLY A 123 -23.11 -1.17 -0.91
N GLU A 124 -23.12 0.09 -1.35
CA GLU A 124 -22.07 0.66 -2.21
C GLU A 124 -20.68 0.59 -1.59
N ALA A 125 -20.56 0.82 -0.27
CA ALA A 125 -19.27 0.78 0.42
C ALA A 125 -18.62 -0.61 0.35
N ARG A 126 -19.41 -1.69 0.46
CA ARG A 126 -18.92 -3.06 0.24
C ARG A 126 -18.44 -3.24 -1.20
N GLY A 127 -19.23 -2.79 -2.17
CA GLY A 127 -18.88 -2.86 -3.59
C GLY A 127 -17.56 -2.13 -3.92
N GLN A 128 -17.37 -0.92 -3.39
CA GLN A 128 -16.13 -0.15 -3.55
C GLN A 128 -14.93 -0.85 -2.92
N CYS A 129 -15.11 -1.43 -1.73
CA CYS A 129 -14.07 -2.20 -1.06
C CYS A 129 -13.65 -3.42 -1.88
N VAL A 130 -14.61 -4.24 -2.32
CA VAL A 130 -14.33 -5.42 -3.16
C VAL A 130 -13.66 -5.02 -4.48
N SER A 131 -14.16 -3.96 -5.13
CA SER A 131 -13.55 -3.44 -6.35
C SER A 131 -12.08 -3.02 -6.15
N ALA A 132 -11.74 -2.46 -4.98
CA ALA A 132 -10.35 -2.12 -4.66
C ALA A 132 -9.45 -3.36 -4.59
N TYR A 133 -9.92 -4.44 -3.99
CA TYR A 133 -9.18 -5.72 -3.97
C TYR A 133 -9.05 -6.30 -5.39
N ALA A 134 -10.10 -6.19 -6.22
CA ALA A 134 -10.09 -6.76 -7.58
C ALA A 134 -9.04 -6.06 -8.45
N ARG A 135 -8.92 -4.73 -8.31
CA ARG A 135 -7.92 -3.92 -9.05
C ARG A 135 -6.48 -4.34 -8.78
N VAL A 136 -6.18 -4.83 -7.58
CA VAL A 136 -4.82 -5.21 -7.18
C VAL A 136 -4.53 -6.70 -7.33
N GLN A 137 -5.53 -7.52 -7.63
CA GLN A 137 -5.40 -8.98 -7.65
C GLN A 137 -4.26 -9.47 -8.56
N ALA A 138 -4.14 -8.87 -9.75
CA ALA A 138 -3.07 -9.17 -10.70
C ALA A 138 -1.66 -8.82 -10.19
N CYS A 139 -1.52 -8.03 -9.12
CA CYS A 139 -0.22 -7.72 -8.52
C CYS A 139 0.34 -8.89 -7.70
N TRP A 140 -0.49 -9.85 -7.28
CA TRP A 140 -0.04 -10.96 -6.44
C TRP A 140 0.81 -12.01 -7.17
N ARG A 141 0.79 -12.00 -8.52
CA ARG A 141 1.72 -12.79 -9.35
C ARG A 141 3.19 -12.35 -9.22
N PHE A 142 3.42 -11.11 -8.80
CA PHE A 142 4.76 -10.57 -8.60
C PHE A 142 5.21 -10.74 -7.14
N GLU A 143 6.50 -10.58 -6.88
CA GLU A 143 7.05 -10.54 -5.51
C GLU A 143 7.96 -9.31 -5.32
N GLY A 144 8.35 -9.03 -4.08
CA GLY A 144 9.30 -7.97 -3.75
C GLY A 144 8.91 -6.58 -4.28
N GLU A 145 9.88 -5.90 -4.87
CA GLU A 145 9.74 -4.53 -5.40
C GLU A 145 8.73 -4.47 -6.56
N THR A 146 8.73 -5.45 -7.46
CA THR A 146 7.79 -5.48 -8.60
C THR A 146 6.32 -5.54 -8.16
N ARG A 147 6.04 -6.28 -7.08
CA ARG A 147 4.70 -6.29 -6.46
C ARG A 147 4.35 -4.92 -5.89
N GLU A 148 5.29 -4.27 -5.20
CA GLU A 148 5.10 -2.94 -4.63
C GLU A 148 4.83 -1.89 -5.72
N GLU A 149 5.62 -1.88 -6.80
CA GLU A 149 5.39 -1.00 -7.95
C GLU A 149 4.00 -1.20 -8.56
N CYS A 150 3.58 -2.46 -8.75
CA CYS A 150 2.25 -2.79 -9.24
C CYS A 150 1.15 -2.26 -8.30
N LEU A 151 1.27 -2.48 -6.99
CA LEU A 151 0.30 -2.00 -6.01
C LEU A 151 0.20 -0.48 -6.04
N ARG A 152 1.34 0.22 -6.05
CA ARG A 152 1.40 1.69 -6.12
C ARG A 152 0.64 2.21 -7.34
N LYS A 153 0.92 1.65 -8.52
CA LYS A 153 0.20 1.98 -9.76
C LYS A 153 -1.31 1.79 -9.61
N ARG A 154 -1.76 0.66 -9.08
CA ARG A 154 -3.19 0.32 -8.93
C ARG A 154 -3.93 1.16 -7.90
N VAL A 155 -3.23 1.76 -6.93
CA VAL A 155 -3.80 2.72 -5.98
C VAL A 155 -3.59 4.18 -6.41
N GLY A 156 -3.12 4.44 -7.64
CA GLY A 156 -2.93 5.79 -8.16
C GLY A 156 -1.73 6.53 -7.56
N LEU A 157 -0.72 5.81 -7.06
CA LEU A 157 0.56 6.38 -6.68
C LEU A 157 1.60 6.13 -7.77
N PRO A 158 2.54 7.05 -8.04
CA PRO A 158 3.56 6.79 -9.04
C PRO A 158 4.46 5.64 -8.60
N GLU A 159 4.85 4.79 -9.54
CA GLU A 159 5.59 3.56 -9.27
C GLU A 159 6.90 3.84 -8.52
N LYS A 160 7.63 4.89 -8.93
CA LYS A 160 9.00 5.17 -8.44
C LYS A 160 9.16 6.44 -7.59
N SER A 161 8.13 7.29 -7.47
CA SER A 161 8.25 8.52 -6.64
C SER A 161 7.99 8.24 -5.17
N SER A 162 8.59 9.02 -4.28
CA SER A 162 8.27 8.90 -2.87
C SER A 162 6.92 9.55 -2.57
N VAL A 163 6.22 9.07 -1.54
CA VAL A 163 5.00 9.73 -1.02
C VAL A 163 5.30 11.17 -0.57
N ARG A 164 6.55 11.44 -0.17
CA ARG A 164 7.00 12.79 0.18
C ARG A 164 6.99 13.72 -1.04
N ASP A 165 7.45 13.24 -2.19
CA ASP A 165 7.46 14.03 -3.43
C ASP A 165 6.03 14.33 -3.90
N GLU A 166 5.14 13.34 -3.82
CA GLU A 166 3.72 13.54 -4.14
C GLU A 166 3.05 14.52 -3.18
N LYS A 167 3.42 14.51 -1.90
CA LYS A 167 2.93 15.47 -0.92
C LYS A 167 3.34 16.91 -1.27
N ILE A 168 4.56 17.10 -1.80
CA ILE A 168 5.04 18.43 -2.22
C ILE A 168 4.25 18.93 -3.43
N LYS A 169 3.90 18.04 -4.36
CA LYS A 169 3.10 18.37 -5.56
C LYS A 169 1.62 18.63 -5.23
N CYS A 170 1.11 18.08 -4.13
CA CYS A 170 -0.28 18.29 -3.72
C CYS A 170 -0.52 19.67 -3.09
N LEU A 171 -1.01 20.59 -3.92
CA LEU A 171 -1.49 21.90 -3.51
C LEU A 171 -2.99 21.83 -3.16
N GLY A 172 -3.35 22.29 -1.96
CA GLY A 172 -4.74 22.28 -1.48
C GLY A 172 -5.14 21.03 -0.69
N ASP A 173 -6.28 21.12 -0.01
CA ASP A 173 -6.70 20.11 0.97
C ASP A 173 -7.37 18.89 0.34
N ALA A 174 -8.11 19.08 -0.76
CA ALA A 174 -8.67 17.97 -1.53
C ALA A 174 -7.58 17.03 -2.06
N CYS A 175 -6.52 17.59 -2.66
CA CYS A 175 -5.38 16.80 -3.13
C CYS A 175 -4.71 16.03 -1.97
N ARG A 176 -4.50 16.70 -0.83
CA ARG A 176 -3.89 16.07 0.35
C ARG A 176 -4.76 14.95 0.95
N GLU A 177 -6.08 15.11 0.94
CA GLU A 177 -7.02 14.07 1.35
C GLU A 177 -6.97 12.88 0.40
N GLU A 178 -7.00 13.12 -0.90
CA GLU A 178 -6.91 12.06 -1.90
C GLU A 178 -5.58 11.28 -1.78
N LEU A 179 -4.45 12.00 -1.70
CA LEU A 179 -3.15 11.38 -1.49
C LEU A 179 -3.12 10.53 -0.20
N ARG A 180 -3.75 11.02 0.87
CA ARG A 180 -3.89 10.28 2.13
C ARG A 180 -4.67 8.98 1.93
N GLN A 181 -5.80 9.01 1.23
CA GLN A 181 -6.61 7.82 0.95
C GLN A 181 -5.85 6.79 0.08
N ARG A 182 -5.10 7.26 -0.93
CA ARG A 182 -4.23 6.39 -1.75
C ARG A 182 -3.13 5.73 -0.92
N VAL A 183 -2.49 6.49 -0.03
CA VAL A 183 -1.46 5.98 0.90
C VAL A 183 -2.05 4.98 1.88
N TYR A 184 -3.23 5.25 2.45
CA TYR A 184 -3.92 4.33 3.34
C TYR A 184 -4.30 3.03 2.64
N SER A 185 -4.76 3.11 1.39
CA SER A 185 -5.01 1.93 0.56
C SER A 185 -3.73 1.10 0.36
N LEU A 186 -2.60 1.75 0.02
CA LEU A 186 -1.31 1.07 -0.12
C LEU A 186 -0.89 0.37 1.18
N VAL A 187 -1.05 1.03 2.33
CA VAL A 187 -0.71 0.44 3.64
C VAL A 187 -1.51 -0.84 3.89
N LYS A 188 -2.81 -0.84 3.61
CA LYS A 188 -3.66 -2.03 3.80
C LYS A 188 -3.24 -3.19 2.89
N PHE A 189 -2.89 -2.90 1.63
CA PHE A 189 -2.39 -3.94 0.73
C PHE A 189 -0.99 -4.44 1.11
N ARG A 190 -0.17 -3.63 1.77
CA ARG A 190 1.08 -4.11 2.38
C ARG A 190 0.83 -5.05 3.56
N LEU A 191 -0.19 -4.80 4.38
CA LEU A 191 -0.62 -5.73 5.43
C LEU A 191 -1.14 -7.04 4.82
N TYR A 192 -1.97 -6.96 3.77
CA TYR A 192 -2.41 -8.14 3.01
C TYR A 192 -1.23 -8.92 2.37
N SER A 193 -0.19 -8.23 1.93
CA SER A 193 1.04 -8.88 1.43
C SER A 193 1.77 -9.69 2.52
N LEU A 194 1.62 -9.34 3.80
CA LEU A 194 2.13 -10.17 4.90
C LEU A 194 1.27 -11.43 5.10
N GLU A 195 -0.04 -11.34 4.90
CA GLU A 195 -0.97 -12.48 4.93
C GLU A 195 -0.63 -13.49 3.82
N ASP A 196 -0.42 -13.03 2.58
CA ASP A 196 0.04 -13.86 1.46
C ASP A 196 1.41 -14.52 1.73
N LYS A 197 2.33 -13.78 2.36
CA LYS A 197 3.64 -14.35 2.75
C LYS A 197 3.49 -15.44 3.80
N ALA A 198 2.59 -15.27 4.76
CA ALA A 198 2.33 -16.26 5.80
C ALA A 198 1.67 -17.53 5.21
N SER A 199 0.68 -17.39 4.32
CA SER A 199 0.02 -18.55 3.69
C SER A 199 0.99 -19.42 2.89
N LYS A 200 1.95 -18.80 2.19
CA LYS A 200 3.01 -19.50 1.46
C LYS A 200 3.93 -20.34 2.36
N LEU A 201 3.97 -20.10 3.68
CA LEU A 201 4.78 -20.88 4.62
C LEU A 201 4.12 -22.21 5.03
N LEU A 202 2.83 -22.42 4.73
CA LEU A 202 2.19 -23.73 4.89
C LEU A 202 2.95 -24.81 4.13
N ARG A 203 3.33 -24.52 2.87
CA ARG A 203 4.15 -25.41 2.03
C ARG A 203 5.56 -25.67 2.56
N LYS A 204 5.99 -24.93 3.60
CA LYS A 204 7.28 -25.11 4.26
C LYS A 204 7.18 -25.83 5.60
N GLY A 205 5.99 -26.25 6.02
CA GLY A 205 5.77 -26.96 7.26
C GLY A 205 5.36 -26.09 8.45
N VAL A 206 4.94 -24.83 8.22
CA VAL A 206 4.26 -24.06 9.28
C VAL A 206 2.83 -24.57 9.39
N SER A 207 2.36 -24.80 10.62
CA SER A 207 1.01 -25.30 10.88
C SER A 207 -0.08 -24.33 10.40
N GLU A 208 -1.20 -24.90 9.95
CA GLU A 208 -2.38 -24.13 9.54
C GLU A 208 -2.88 -23.21 10.65
N ASP A 209 -2.92 -23.69 11.89
CA ASP A 209 -3.36 -22.90 13.05
C ASP A 209 -2.49 -21.66 13.26
N THR A 210 -1.16 -21.79 13.14
CA THR A 210 -0.24 -20.67 13.33
C THR A 210 -0.43 -19.61 12.23
N VAL A 211 -0.57 -20.05 10.98
CA VAL A 211 -0.83 -19.14 9.86
C VAL A 211 -2.20 -18.48 9.99
N ALA A 212 -3.24 -19.25 10.33
CA ALA A 212 -4.59 -18.75 10.44
C ALA A 212 -4.73 -17.72 11.57
N GLN A 213 -4.10 -17.97 12.72
CA GLN A 213 -4.06 -17.03 13.83
C GLN A 213 -3.38 -15.72 13.43
N PHE A 214 -2.20 -15.79 12.81
CA PHE A 214 -1.47 -14.61 12.36
C PHE A 214 -2.29 -13.78 11.35
N ILE A 215 -2.88 -14.42 10.34
CA ILE A 215 -3.71 -13.73 9.34
C ILE A 215 -4.93 -13.09 10.03
N SER A 216 -5.59 -13.79 10.95
CA SER A 216 -6.73 -13.23 11.69
C SER A 216 -6.34 -11.98 12.51
N GLU A 217 -5.17 -11.99 13.14
CA GLU A 217 -4.66 -10.82 13.86
C GLU A 217 -4.28 -9.67 12.90
N MET A 218 -3.79 -9.98 11.70
CA MET A 218 -3.53 -8.97 10.68
C MET A 218 -4.82 -8.33 10.14
N GLU A 219 -5.87 -9.13 9.95
CA GLU A 219 -7.22 -8.65 9.61
C GLU A 219 -7.75 -7.70 10.70
N GLN A 220 -7.54 -8.04 11.97
CA GLN A 220 -7.86 -7.14 13.09
C GLN A 220 -7.06 -5.83 13.01
N LYS A 221 -5.76 -5.87 12.67
CA LYS A 221 -4.95 -4.65 12.48
C LYS A 221 -5.43 -3.79 11.32
N LYS A 222 -5.92 -4.39 10.21
CA LYS A 222 -6.57 -3.62 9.13
C LYS A 222 -7.83 -2.92 9.62
N ALA A 223 -8.67 -3.61 10.41
CA ALA A 223 -9.86 -3.01 11.02
C ALA A 223 -9.51 -1.86 11.98
N GLU A 224 -8.54 -2.05 12.87
CA GLU A 224 -8.04 -1.00 13.78
C GLU A 224 -7.48 0.20 13.02
N PHE A 225 -6.76 -0.03 11.91
CA PHE A 225 -6.21 1.03 11.08
C PHE A 225 -7.30 1.86 10.39
N ASN A 226 -8.37 1.20 9.94
CA ASN A 226 -9.53 1.86 9.35
C ASN A 226 -10.30 2.68 10.40
N ALA A 227 -10.47 2.15 11.61
CA ALA A 227 -11.18 2.82 12.71
C ALA A 227 -10.41 3.98 13.35
N ALA A 228 -9.08 4.00 13.24
CA ALA A 228 -8.24 5.04 13.82
C ALA A 228 -8.59 6.43 13.23
N THR A 229 -8.72 7.45 14.08
CA THR A 229 -9.06 8.82 13.63
C THR A 229 -7.84 9.74 13.51
N SER A 230 -6.70 9.35 14.08
CA SER A 230 -5.47 10.15 14.06
C SER A 230 -4.29 9.43 13.40
N LEU A 231 -3.31 10.21 12.94
CA LEU A 231 -2.06 9.68 12.40
C LEU A 231 -1.29 8.86 13.45
N GLU A 232 -1.25 9.34 14.69
CA GLU A 232 -0.54 8.64 15.77
C GLU A 232 -1.20 7.31 16.14
N ALA A 233 -2.53 7.23 16.14
CA ALA A 233 -3.24 5.97 16.33
C ALA A 233 -2.91 4.98 15.19
N ARG A 234 -2.94 5.44 13.94
CA ARG A 234 -2.56 4.61 12.78
C ARG A 234 -1.11 4.10 12.87
N LYS A 235 -0.17 4.95 13.27
CA LYS A 235 1.24 4.55 13.48
C LYS A 235 1.35 3.45 14.54
N LYS A 236 0.63 3.57 15.67
CA LYS A 236 0.62 2.54 16.72
C LYS A 236 0.09 1.20 16.20
N VAL A 237 -0.96 1.21 15.37
CA VAL A 237 -1.48 -0.01 14.72
C VAL A 237 -0.41 -0.66 13.84
N LEU A 238 0.30 0.13 13.02
CA LEU A 238 1.37 -0.38 12.16
C LEU A 238 2.57 -0.93 12.94
N GLN A 239 2.92 -0.30 14.07
CA GLN A 239 3.93 -0.86 14.99
C GLN A 239 3.47 -2.19 15.58
N GLY A 240 2.18 -2.32 15.90
CA GLY A 240 1.57 -3.58 16.32
C GLY A 240 1.69 -4.66 15.25
N ALA A 241 1.27 -4.36 14.02
CA ALA A 241 1.39 -5.28 12.89
C ALA A 241 2.84 -5.71 12.62
N ALA A 242 3.81 -4.79 12.75
CA ALA A 242 5.23 -5.12 12.61
C ALA A 242 5.74 -6.07 13.70
N ARG A 243 5.26 -5.92 14.95
CA ARG A 243 5.57 -6.87 16.03
C ARG A 243 4.96 -8.24 15.75
N LEU A 244 3.68 -8.30 15.40
CA LEU A 244 3.00 -9.54 15.02
C LEU A 244 3.75 -10.31 13.93
N TRP A 245 4.22 -9.60 12.89
CA TRP A 245 5.01 -10.22 11.83
C TRP A 245 6.36 -10.79 12.33
N ASN A 246 7.03 -10.09 13.24
CA ASN A 246 8.29 -10.58 13.79
C ASN A 246 8.08 -11.81 14.68
N ASP A 247 7.05 -11.79 15.53
CA ASP A 247 6.71 -12.90 16.40
C ASP A 247 6.31 -14.14 15.58
N PHE A 248 5.47 -13.94 14.55
CA PHE A 248 5.11 -15.00 13.60
C PHE A 248 6.32 -15.59 12.89
N LYS A 249 7.27 -14.78 12.39
CA LYS A 249 8.49 -15.30 11.74
C LYS A 249 9.33 -16.16 12.69
N LEU A 250 9.45 -15.75 13.95
CA LEU A 250 10.19 -16.52 14.95
C LEU A 250 9.52 -17.86 15.21
N GLU A 251 8.20 -17.88 15.32
CA GLU A 251 7.43 -19.10 15.54
C GLU A 251 7.45 -20.02 14.31
N ALA A 252 7.21 -19.48 13.13
CA ALA A 252 7.33 -20.19 11.86
C ALA A 252 8.73 -20.81 11.69
N TYR A 253 9.79 -20.07 12.02
CA TYR A 253 11.16 -20.59 11.96
C TYR A 253 11.37 -21.79 12.89
N LYS A 254 10.81 -21.76 14.11
CA LYS A 254 10.89 -22.89 15.04
C LYS A 254 10.22 -24.12 14.44
N GLN A 255 8.97 -24.01 13.99
CA GLN A 255 8.20 -25.13 13.42
C GLN A 255 8.93 -25.79 12.23
N VAL A 256 9.39 -24.96 11.29
CA VAL A 256 10.17 -25.45 10.13
C VAL A 256 11.45 -26.16 10.55
N ARG A 257 12.12 -25.70 11.62
CA ARG A 257 13.37 -26.30 12.11
C ARG A 257 13.14 -27.60 12.89
N THR A 258 12.02 -27.70 13.62
CA THR A 258 11.72 -28.85 14.48
C THR A 258 10.92 -29.95 13.78
N GLY A 259 10.40 -29.69 12.57
CA GLY A 259 9.60 -30.67 11.82
C GLY A 259 8.25 -30.97 12.49
N THR A 260 7.75 -30.02 13.28
CA THR A 260 6.45 -30.06 13.94
C THR A 260 5.43 -29.29 13.14
#